data_AF-A0A671Y5Q5-F1
#
_entry.id   AF-A0A671Y5Q5-F1
#
_cell.length_a   1.000
_cell.length_b   1.000
_cell.length_c   1.000
_cell.angle_alpha   90.00
_cell.angle_beta   90.00
_cell.angle_gamma   90.00
#
_symmetry.space_group_name_H-M   'P 1'
#
loop_
_entity.id
_entity.type
_entity.pdbx_description
1 polymer ?
#
loop_
_entity_poly.entity_id
_entity_poly.type
_entity_poly.pdbx_seq_one_letter_code
_entity_poly.pdbx_strand_id
1 'polypeptide(L)'
;SLFSPLFSLAPEFFGTISKTLCDLQDFSVIIGADMNAVLDSLLDRSSTPSQHTPPSTAAFKGLVDDFSLTDLFRAVNPTLRQYSFYSYRHKTYSRIDHLLASAILYSEIHSARQN
;
A
#
# COMPACT_ATOMS: atom_id res chain seq x y z
N SER A 1 0.04 -13.60 -2.08
CA SER A 1 -0.44 -12.35 -2.71
C SER A 1 -1.86 -12.10 -2.26
N LEU A 2 -2.20 -10.87 -1.87
CA LEU A 2 -3.56 -10.45 -1.52
C LEU A 2 -4.19 -9.67 -2.67
N PHE A 3 -5.49 -9.83 -2.90
CA PHE A 3 -6.24 -9.13 -3.95
C PHE A 3 -7.50 -8.50 -3.34
N SER A 4 -7.58 -7.17 -3.38
CA SER A 4 -8.78 -6.44 -2.98
C SER A 4 -9.81 -6.47 -4.11
N PRO A 5 -11.09 -6.81 -3.86
CA PRO A 5 -12.10 -6.83 -4.90
C PRO A 5 -12.37 -5.42 -5.48
N LEU A 6 -12.65 -5.35 -6.79
CA LEU A 6 -12.88 -4.11 -7.54
C LEU A 6 -14.01 -3.23 -6.96
N PHE A 7 -14.97 -3.84 -6.27
CA PHE A 7 -15.95 -3.16 -5.41
C PHE A 7 -15.40 -3.07 -3.98
N SER A 8 -14.46 -2.16 -3.73
CA SER A 8 -13.84 -2.00 -2.40
C SER A 8 -14.76 -1.25 -1.39
N LEU A 9 -15.98 -1.75 -1.22
CA LEU A 9 -16.97 -1.30 -0.24
C LEU A 9 -17.10 -2.23 0.97
N ALA A 10 -16.19 -3.19 1.15
CA ALA A 10 -16.22 -4.05 2.33
C ALA A 10 -15.19 -3.56 3.37
N PRO A 11 -15.60 -2.82 4.42
CA PRO A 11 -14.80 -2.59 5.63
C PRO A 11 -14.14 -3.88 6.14
N GLU A 12 -14.78 -5.01 5.86
CA GLU A 12 -14.35 -6.36 6.20
C GLU A 12 -12.99 -6.75 5.59
N PHE A 13 -12.62 -6.22 4.41
CA PHE A 13 -11.34 -6.61 3.78
C PHE A 13 -10.16 -6.11 4.62
N PHE A 14 -10.07 -4.79 4.83
CA PHE A 14 -9.01 -4.21 5.66
C PHE A 14 -9.14 -4.65 7.11
N GLY A 15 -10.36 -4.81 7.63
CA GLY A 15 -10.57 -5.35 8.98
C GLY A 15 -10.05 -6.78 9.15
N THR A 16 -10.20 -7.64 8.14
CA THR A 16 -9.64 -9.00 8.16
C THR A 16 -8.11 -8.97 8.10
N ILE A 17 -7.53 -8.13 7.23
CA ILE A 17 -6.07 -7.97 7.17
C ILE A 17 -5.53 -7.48 8.52
N SER A 18 -6.15 -6.46 9.12
CA SER A 18 -5.74 -5.96 10.44
C SER A 18 -5.74 -7.06 11.50
N LYS A 19 -6.79 -7.91 11.55
CA LYS A 19 -6.82 -9.06 12.48
C LYS A 19 -5.66 -10.02 12.24
N THR A 20 -5.41 -10.39 10.98
CA THR A 20 -4.28 -11.26 10.63
C THR A 20 -2.94 -10.63 11.00
N LEU A 21 -2.78 -9.31 10.83
CA LEU A 21 -1.55 -8.61 11.23
C LEU A 21 -1.38 -8.52 12.75
N CYS A 22 -2.47 -8.39 13.51
CA CYS A 22 -2.42 -8.51 14.96
C CYS A 22 -1.92 -9.90 15.40
N ASP A 23 -2.41 -10.97 14.79
CA ASP A 23 -1.97 -12.33 15.09
C ASP A 23 -0.50 -12.58 14.70
N LEU A 24 0.06 -11.75 13.81
CA LEU A 24 1.42 -11.86 13.29
C LEU A 24 2.36 -10.77 13.83
N GLN A 25 1.97 -9.99 14.84
CA GLN A 25 2.74 -8.83 15.31
C GLN A 25 4.18 -9.17 15.77
N ASP A 26 4.41 -10.41 16.21
CA ASP A 26 5.70 -10.89 16.69
C ASP A 26 6.63 -11.37 15.55
N PHE A 27 6.16 -11.33 14.30
CA PHE A 27 6.89 -11.78 13.13
C PHE A 27 7.28 -10.62 12.19
N SER A 28 8.44 -10.76 11.56
CA SER A 28 8.80 -9.95 10.40
C SER A 28 7.95 -10.38 9.19
N VAL A 29 7.19 -9.45 8.61
CA VAL A 29 6.26 -9.73 7.51
C VAL A 29 6.60 -8.97 6.24
N ILE A 30 6.40 -9.62 5.09
CA ILE A 30 6.35 -9.00 3.76
C ILE A 30 4.95 -9.22 3.20
N ILE A 31 4.33 -8.15 2.71
CA ILE A 31 2.98 -8.17 2.16
C ILE A 31 3.04 -7.68 0.72
N GLY A 32 2.81 -8.58 -0.23
CA GLY A 32 2.56 -8.24 -1.63
C GLY A 32 1.06 -8.26 -1.93
N ALA A 33 0.49 -7.12 -2.33
CA ALA A 33 -0.96 -6.99 -2.47
C ALA A 33 -1.39 -5.98 -3.55
N ASP A 34 -2.43 -6.32 -4.31
CA ASP A 34 -3.25 -5.34 -5.02
C ASP A 34 -4.32 -4.83 -4.05
N MET A 35 -4.15 -3.59 -3.58
CA MET A 35 -5.05 -2.99 -2.58
C MET A 35 -6.20 -2.21 -3.21
N ASN A 36 -6.21 -2.04 -4.55
CA ASN A 36 -7.12 -1.11 -5.25
C ASN A 36 -7.16 0.30 -4.61
N ALA A 37 -6.07 0.71 -3.96
CA ALA A 37 -5.91 1.94 -3.20
C ALA A 37 -4.50 2.51 -3.35
N VAL A 38 -4.35 3.82 -3.15
CA VAL A 38 -3.07 4.55 -3.31
C VAL A 38 -2.58 5.08 -1.97
N LEU A 39 -1.26 5.13 -1.73
CA LEU A 39 -0.72 5.73 -0.49
C LEU A 39 -0.42 7.21 -0.66
N ASP A 40 0.15 7.61 -1.79
CA ASP A 40 0.42 9.00 -2.13
C ASP A 40 -0.43 9.42 -3.34
N SER A 41 -1.42 10.28 -3.14
CA SER A 41 -2.31 10.71 -4.23
C SER A 41 -1.62 11.56 -5.29
N LEU A 42 -0.48 12.19 -4.98
CA LEU A 42 0.30 13.01 -5.90
C LEU A 42 1.25 12.15 -6.75
N LEU A 43 1.90 11.17 -6.11
CA LEU A 43 2.90 10.32 -6.77
C LEU A 43 2.30 9.06 -7.40
N ASP A 44 1.28 8.46 -6.77
CA ASP A 44 0.68 7.19 -7.18
C ASP A 44 -0.48 7.37 -8.16
N ARG A 45 -0.81 8.59 -8.57
CA ARG A 45 -1.82 8.87 -9.60
C ARG A 45 -1.27 9.78 -10.70
N SER A 46 -1.74 9.57 -11.93
CA SER A 46 -1.46 10.49 -13.04
C SER A 46 -2.38 11.69 -13.06
N SER A 47 -3.61 11.55 -12.56
CA SER A 47 -4.60 12.62 -12.45
C SER A 47 -4.26 13.59 -11.32
N THR A 48 -4.86 14.78 -11.35
CA THR A 48 -4.81 15.72 -10.23
C THR A 48 -5.37 15.07 -8.95
N PRO A 49 -4.76 15.32 -7.78
CA PRO A 49 -5.29 14.85 -6.51
C PRO A 49 -6.70 15.41 -6.29
N SER A 50 -7.64 14.53 -5.96
CA SER A 50 -8.97 14.93 -5.52
C SER A 50 -8.90 15.47 -4.09
N GLN A 51 -9.72 16.46 -3.75
CA GLN A 51 -9.90 16.90 -2.37
C GLN A 51 -10.53 15.79 -1.48
N HIS A 52 -11.23 14.84 -2.10
CA HIS A 52 -11.87 13.73 -1.40
C HIS A 52 -11.01 12.46 -1.48
N THR A 53 -10.60 11.95 -0.31
CA THR A 53 -9.90 10.66 -0.20
C THR A 53 -10.93 9.52 -0.15
N PRO A 54 -10.85 8.52 -1.06
CA PRO A 54 -11.75 7.37 -1.01
C PRO A 54 -11.64 6.60 0.31
N PRO A 55 -12.74 6.03 0.85
CA PRO A 55 -12.70 5.27 2.10
C PRO A 55 -11.69 4.12 2.12
N SER A 56 -11.54 3.39 1.00
CA SER A 56 -10.53 2.32 0.87
C SER A 56 -9.10 2.84 0.96
N THR A 57 -8.83 4.03 0.43
CA THR A 57 -7.53 4.68 0.56
C THR A 57 -7.27 5.12 2.00
N ALA A 58 -8.28 5.67 2.69
CA ALA A 58 -8.16 6.02 4.10
C ALA A 58 -7.92 4.79 4.99
N ALA A 59 -8.68 3.72 4.78
CA ALA A 59 -8.51 2.45 5.51
C ALA A 59 -7.14 1.81 5.25
N PHE A 60 -6.67 1.83 3.99
CA PHE A 60 -5.36 1.31 3.66
C PHE A 60 -4.23 2.10 4.32
N LYS A 61 -4.31 3.43 4.32
CA LYS A 61 -3.36 4.29 5.04
C LYS A 61 -3.35 4.00 6.53
N GLY A 62 -4.52 3.91 7.15
CA GLY A 62 -4.65 3.54 8.56
C GLY A 62 -3.97 2.21 8.85
N LEU A 63 -4.19 1.19 8.02
CA LEU A 63 -3.53 -0.12 8.18
C LEU A 63 -2.00 -0.04 8.05
N VAL A 64 -1.48 0.78 7.13
CA VAL A 64 -0.03 0.99 7.00
C VAL A 64 0.54 1.67 8.24
N ASP A 65 -0.15 2.70 8.75
CA ASP A 65 0.28 3.46 9.92
C ASP A 65 0.19 2.62 11.21
N ASP A 66 -0.94 1.95 11.44
CA ASP A 66 -1.24 1.15 12.64
C ASP A 66 -0.21 0.03 12.87
N PHE A 67 0.27 -0.60 11.79
CA PHE A 67 1.23 -1.69 11.85
C PHE A 67 2.66 -1.29 11.48
N SER A 68 2.94 0.02 11.37
CA SER A 68 4.26 0.57 11.01
C SER A 68 4.87 -0.11 9.78
N LEU A 69 4.03 -0.30 8.75
CA LEU A 69 4.44 -0.92 7.51
C LEU A 69 5.16 0.10 6.62
N THR A 70 6.19 -0.34 5.93
CA THR A 70 6.95 0.46 4.97
C THR A 70 6.66 -0.01 3.56
N ASP A 71 6.22 0.90 2.69
CA ASP A 71 6.16 0.65 1.25
C ASP A 71 7.58 0.64 0.66
N LEU A 72 8.06 -0.56 0.33
CA LEU A 72 9.42 -0.78 -0.15
C LEU A 72 9.68 -0.09 -1.49
N PHE A 73 8.68 -0.05 -2.38
CA PHE A 73 8.85 0.62 -3.67
C PHE A 73 9.08 2.11 -3.48
N ARG A 74 8.29 2.74 -2.59
CA ARG A 74 8.38 4.18 -2.31
C ARG A 74 9.62 4.52 -1.49
N ALA A 75 10.07 3.64 -0.60
CA ALA A 75 11.32 3.79 0.13
C ALA A 75 12.53 3.85 -0.81
N VAL A 76 12.56 3.01 -1.85
CA VAL A 76 13.63 2.99 -2.86
C VAL A 76 13.46 4.11 -3.90
N ASN A 77 12.22 4.49 -4.21
CA ASN A 77 11.91 5.48 -5.25
C ASN A 77 11.03 6.62 -4.71
N PRO A 78 11.56 7.52 -3.87
CA PRO A 78 10.75 8.49 -3.11
C PRO A 78 9.90 9.42 -3.98
N THR A 79 10.40 9.81 -5.15
CA THR A 79 9.74 10.79 -6.04
C THR A 79 9.33 10.22 -7.40
N LEU A 80 9.71 8.98 -7.70
CA LEU A 80 9.43 8.38 -9.01
C LEU A 80 7.93 8.14 -9.19
N ARG A 81 7.38 8.62 -10.30
CA ARG A 81 6.00 8.34 -10.70
C ARG A 81 5.99 7.14 -11.62
N GLN A 82 5.71 5.97 -11.06
CA GLN A 82 5.51 4.72 -11.78
C GLN A 82 4.19 4.09 -11.34
N TYR A 83 3.47 3.50 -12.29
CA TYR A 83 2.11 3.02 -12.11
C TYR A 83 2.01 1.54 -12.44
N SER A 84 1.04 0.86 -11.84
CA SER A 84 0.80 -0.58 -12.04
C SER A 84 -0.53 -0.88 -12.72
N PHE A 85 -1.45 0.10 -12.76
CA PHE A 85 -2.78 -0.03 -13.33
C PHE A 85 -3.15 1.14 -14.24
N TYR A 86 -3.86 0.85 -15.33
CA TYR A 86 -4.46 1.84 -16.22
C TYR A 86 -5.99 1.70 -16.24
N SER A 87 -6.69 2.78 -15.93
CA SER A 87 -8.15 2.85 -16.04
C SER A 87 -8.57 3.33 -17.43
N TYR A 88 -9.12 2.45 -18.26
CA TYR A 88 -9.64 2.84 -19.58
C TYR A 88 -10.78 3.87 -19.49
N ARG A 89 -11.67 3.71 -18.51
CA ARG A 89 -12.83 4.59 -18.30
C ARG A 89 -12.40 6.04 -18.03
N HIS A 90 -11.38 6.21 -17.19
CA HIS A 90 -10.94 7.53 -16.75
C HIS A 90 -9.71 8.04 -17.51
N LYS A 91 -9.08 7.18 -18.33
CA LYS A 91 -7.84 7.46 -19.06
C LYS A 91 -6.71 7.91 -18.12
N THR A 92 -6.62 7.25 -16.97
CA THR A 92 -5.67 7.58 -15.90
C THR A 92 -4.88 6.37 -15.47
N TYR A 93 -3.70 6.63 -14.90
CA TYR A 93 -2.82 5.62 -14.33
C TYR A 93 -2.80 5.74 -12.81
N SER A 94 -2.71 4.60 -12.14
CA SER A 94 -2.53 4.52 -10.69
C SER A 94 -1.57 3.41 -10.30
N ARG A 95 -0.87 3.58 -9.17
CA ARG A 95 -0.10 2.51 -8.52
C ARG A 95 -0.94 1.92 -7.38
N ILE A 96 -1.44 0.71 -7.58
CA ILE A 96 -2.34 0.02 -6.64
C ILE A 96 -1.79 -1.32 -6.16
N ASP A 97 -0.72 -1.81 -6.80
CA ASP A 97 0.07 -2.93 -6.35
C ASP A 97 1.17 -2.44 -5.42
N HIS A 98 1.23 -3.02 -4.23
CA HIS A 98 2.12 -2.62 -3.14
C HIS A 98 2.95 -3.79 -2.64
N LEU A 99 4.20 -3.50 -2.31
CA LEU A 99 5.08 -4.39 -1.58
C LEU A 99 5.46 -3.72 -0.26
N LEU A 100 4.85 -4.20 0.83
CA LEU A 100 5.02 -3.65 2.16
C LEU A 100 5.88 -4.58 3.02
N ALA A 101 6.63 -4.02 3.97
CA ALA A 101 7.37 -4.77 4.98
C ALA A 101 7.17 -4.17 6.37
N SER A 102 7.24 -4.99 7.41
CA SER A 102 7.29 -4.47 8.79
C SER A 102 8.57 -3.67 9.05
N ALA A 103 8.51 -2.72 9.97
CA ALA A 103 9.63 -1.82 10.29
C ALA A 103 10.93 -2.56 10.67
N ILE A 104 10.82 -3.67 11.41
CA ILE A 104 11.96 -4.51 11.81
C ILE A 104 12.66 -5.06 10.57
N LEU A 105 11.90 -5.72 9.69
CA LEU A 105 12.43 -6.31 8.47
C LEU A 105 13.00 -5.25 7.52
N TYR A 106 12.32 -4.10 7.40
CA TYR A 106 12.83 -3.00 6.59
C TYR A 106 14.20 -2.52 7.09
N SER A 107 14.39 -2.42 8.41
CA SER A 107 15.66 -2.02 9.02
C SER A 107 16.78 -3.02 8.72
N GLU A 108 16.48 -4.31 8.76
CA GLU A 108 17.42 -5.38 8.39
C GLU A 108 17.81 -5.31 6.91
N ILE A 109 16.83 -5.18 6.01
CA ILE A 109 17.04 -5.04 4.56
C ILE A 109 17.89 -3.79 4.26
N HIS A 110 17.57 -2.68 4.91
CA HIS A 110 18.30 -1.42 4.71
C HIS A 110 19.75 -1.52 5.19
N SER A 111 19.97 -2.15 6.34
CA SER A 111 21.31 -2.35 6.91
C SER A 111 22.16 -3.28 6.04
N ALA A 112 21.57 -4.36 5.51
CA ALA A 112 22.26 -5.31 4.64
C ALA A 112 22.72 -4.69 3.31
N ARG A 113 22.03 -3.65 2.83
CA ARG A 113 22.37 -2.94 1.58
C ARG A 113 23.59 -2.01 1.71
N GLN A 114 23.94 -1.60 2.94
CA GLN A 114 25.07 -0.69 3.19
C GLN A 114 26.40 -1.41 3.48
N ASN A 115 26.36 -2.74 3.58
CA ASN A 115 27.54 -3.60 3.69
C ASN A 115 27.92 -4.16 2.31
#